data_AF-A0A969LC46-F1
#
_entry.id   AF-A0A969LC46-F1
#
_cell.length_a   1.000
_cell.length_b   1.000
_cell.length_c   1.000
_cell.angle_alpha   90.00
_cell.angle_beta   90.00
_cell.angle_gamma   90.00
#
_symmetry.space_group_name_H-M   'P 1'
#
loop_
_entity.id
_entity.type
_entity.pdbx_description
1 polymer ?
#
loop_
_entity_poly.entity_id
_entity_poly.type
_entity_poly.pdbx_seq_one_letter_code
_entity_poly.pdbx_strand_id
1 'polypeptide(L)'
;MVELRLRLRVDVRIVEARNFTLRVRVRHSNQPEAVVLPVDIVLPDTIFLPRIDTIVLRRLSLDRIDIRFRARWESGGGLDIYGFPLSDVIVLPGGISVQYFERARFEYHPALEGTEFVVLLGLLSVELGYTEPPVAPPDDPDERVWYFFETGHLIDVRFRTFWTTRGGLPSFGYPIGAAFIDANGRVIQYFERVRLEYHPELEGTAYVVQLGLLGEDVLLLFIINNPDIVIIRDNDDDDDDDDDDDDDDDDDDDDDDDDDDDDD
;
A
#
# COMPACT_ATOMS: atom_id res chain seq x y z
N MET A 1 22.17 -2.07 -2.34
CA MET A 1 20.69 -2.06 -2.24
C MET A 1 20.19 -1.00 -3.21
N VAL A 2 19.45 -1.35 -4.25
CA VAL A 2 18.94 -0.34 -5.20
C VAL A 2 17.66 0.23 -4.61
N GLU A 3 17.76 1.42 -4.02
CA GLU A 3 16.62 2.22 -3.57
C GLU A 3 15.80 2.60 -4.82
N LEU A 4 14.78 1.79 -5.15
CA LEU A 4 13.82 2.13 -6.21
C LEU A 4 12.92 3.26 -5.69
N ARG A 5 13.42 4.50 -5.83
CA ARG A 5 12.65 5.72 -5.54
C ARG A 5 11.57 5.91 -6.60
N LEU A 6 10.41 5.29 -6.40
CA LEU A 6 9.19 5.70 -7.08
C LEU A 6 8.78 7.07 -6.53
N ARG A 7 9.11 8.14 -7.27
CA ARG A 7 8.62 9.49 -6.96
C ARG A 7 7.18 9.61 -7.46
N LEU A 8 6.22 9.42 -6.56
CA LEU A 8 4.84 9.81 -6.79
C LEU A 8 4.77 11.34 -6.65
N ARG A 9 4.26 12.04 -7.67
CA ARG A 9 3.92 13.48 -7.55
C ARG A 9 2.41 13.60 -7.51
N VAL A 10 1.88 13.95 -6.35
CA VAL A 10 0.45 14.18 -6.15
C VAL A 10 0.21 15.69 -6.23
N ASP A 11 -0.26 16.16 -7.38
CA ASP A 11 -0.68 17.56 -7.52
C ASP A 11 -2.12 17.70 -7.00
N VAL A 12 -2.27 18.08 -5.74
CA VAL A 12 -3.57 18.43 -5.16
C VAL A 12 -4.00 19.81 -5.69
N ARG A 13 -5.10 19.89 -6.43
CA ARG A 13 -5.69 21.17 -6.88
C ARG A 13 -7.07 21.36 -6.27
N ILE A 14 -7.26 22.49 -5.59
CA ILE A 14 -8.56 22.93 -5.08
C ILE A 14 -9.37 23.46 -6.27
N VAL A 15 -10.52 22.84 -6.56
CA VAL A 15 -11.29 23.14 -7.79
C VAL A 15 -12.39 24.18 -7.58
N GLU A 16 -12.93 24.37 -6.37
CA GLU A 16 -13.93 25.41 -6.13
C GLU A 16 -14.06 25.85 -4.67
N ALA A 17 -14.27 27.15 -4.46
CA ALA A 17 -14.34 27.79 -3.15
C ALA A 17 -15.80 28.08 -2.75
N ARG A 18 -16.53 27.04 -2.37
CA ARG A 18 -17.70 27.04 -1.47
C ARG A 18 -18.09 25.57 -1.24
N ASN A 19 -17.90 25.09 -0.01
CA ASN A 19 -17.95 23.68 0.39
C ASN A 19 -16.83 22.86 -0.24
N PHE A 20 -15.71 22.73 0.49
CA PHE A 20 -14.46 22.16 0.00
C PHE A 20 -14.65 20.71 -0.46
N THR A 21 -14.56 20.47 -1.77
CA THR A 21 -14.35 19.15 -2.34
C THR A 21 -12.94 19.10 -2.92
N LEU A 22 -12.06 18.34 -2.29
CA LEU A 22 -10.67 18.19 -2.71
C LEU A 22 -10.55 16.97 -3.63
N ARG A 23 -10.41 17.18 -4.94
CA ARG A 23 -10.14 16.07 -5.88
C ARG A 23 -8.65 15.75 -5.89
N VAL A 24 -8.27 14.61 -5.33
CA VAL A 24 -6.89 14.11 -5.35
C VAL A 24 -6.61 13.49 -6.72
N ARG A 25 -5.58 13.99 -7.42
CA ARG A 25 -5.04 13.39 -8.65
C ARG A 25 -3.71 12.73 -8.35
N VAL A 26 -3.69 11.42 -8.48
CA VAL A 26 -2.51 10.59 -8.23
C VAL A 26 -1.87 10.23 -9.56
N ARG A 27 -0.62 10.64 -9.79
CA ARG A 27 0.17 10.15 -10.92
C ARG A 27 1.15 9.09 -10.45
N HIS A 28 0.87 7.86 -10.84
CA HIS A 28 1.79 6.74 -10.69
C HIS A 28 2.90 6.86 -11.73
N SER A 29 4.16 6.56 -11.37
CA SER A 29 5.26 6.64 -12.36
C SER A 29 5.06 5.67 -13.54
N ASN A 30 4.27 4.62 -13.34
CA ASN A 30 3.92 3.60 -14.33
C ASN A 30 2.52 3.79 -14.95
N GLN A 31 1.79 4.87 -14.64
CA GLN A 31 0.53 5.22 -15.29
C GLN A 31 0.57 6.68 -15.79
N PRO A 32 0.44 6.92 -17.10
CA PRO A 32 0.58 8.27 -17.67
C PRO A 32 -0.59 9.20 -17.28
N GLU A 33 -1.76 8.62 -16.97
CA GLU A 33 -2.94 9.37 -16.53
C GLU A 33 -3.03 9.43 -15.01
N ALA A 34 -3.47 10.58 -14.50
CA ALA A 34 -3.69 10.74 -13.09
C ALA A 34 -4.99 10.03 -12.68
N VAL A 35 -4.92 9.10 -11.74
CA VAL A 35 -6.10 8.52 -11.10
C VAL A 35 -6.73 9.61 -10.23
N VAL A 36 -7.99 9.93 -10.50
CA VAL A 36 -8.78 10.79 -9.61
C VAL A 36 -9.41 9.88 -8.57
N LEU A 37 -8.97 10.01 -7.31
CA LEU A 37 -9.60 9.27 -6.23
C LEU A 37 -10.94 9.96 -5.91
N PRO A 38 -12.06 9.23 -5.88
CA PRO A 38 -13.38 9.79 -5.65
C PRO A 38 -13.58 10.00 -4.15
N VAL A 39 -12.85 10.95 -3.57
CA VAL A 39 -12.97 11.29 -2.14
C VAL A 39 -13.30 12.76 -2.00
N ASP A 40 -14.45 13.02 -1.37
CA ASP A 40 -14.82 14.36 -0.92
C ASP A 40 -14.20 14.56 0.48
N ILE A 41 -13.03 15.21 0.53
CA ILE A 41 -12.40 15.53 1.81
C ILE A 41 -13.07 16.77 2.41
N VAL A 42 -13.77 16.58 3.53
CA VAL A 42 -14.30 17.69 4.33
C VAL A 42 -13.18 18.25 5.19
N LEU A 43 -12.61 19.37 4.75
CA LEU A 43 -11.64 20.10 5.54
C LEU A 43 -12.37 20.86 6.65
N PRO A 44 -11.94 20.76 7.92
CA PRO A 44 -12.47 21.63 8.97
C PRO A 44 -12.12 23.09 8.66
N ASP A 45 -13.02 24.00 9.03
CA ASP A 45 -12.98 25.44 8.71
C ASP A 45 -11.71 26.18 9.17
N THR A 46 -10.84 25.53 9.94
CA THR A 46 -9.68 26.13 10.62
C THR A 46 -8.33 25.51 10.27
N ILE A 47 -8.27 24.54 9.35
CA ILE A 47 -6.98 23.98 8.93
C ILE A 47 -6.34 24.87 7.86
N PHE A 48 -5.22 25.51 8.22
CA PHE A 48 -4.17 25.79 7.24
C PHE A 48 -3.75 24.43 6.68
N LEU A 49 -4.20 24.08 5.48
CA LEU A 49 -3.61 22.94 4.80
C LEU A 49 -2.12 23.26 4.68
N PRO A 50 -1.21 22.50 5.33
CA PRO A 50 0.18 22.60 4.95
C PRO A 50 0.20 22.38 3.43
N ARG A 51 0.98 23.20 2.73
CA ARG A 51 1.17 22.99 1.31
C ARG A 51 1.89 21.66 1.17
N ILE A 52 1.12 20.58 0.97
CA ILE A 52 1.67 19.26 0.69
C ILE A 52 2.17 19.33 -0.75
N ASP A 53 3.42 19.75 -0.89
CA ASP A 53 4.04 19.92 -2.20
C ASP A 53 4.39 18.58 -2.83
N THR A 54 4.64 17.54 -2.03
CA THR A 54 4.90 16.16 -2.49
C THR A 54 4.67 15.14 -1.36
N ILE A 55 3.97 14.04 -1.63
CA ILE A 55 3.96 12.82 -0.79
C ILE A 55 4.78 11.76 -1.52
N VAL A 56 5.79 11.21 -0.85
CA VAL A 56 6.59 10.10 -1.39
C VAL A 56 6.24 8.83 -0.63
N LEU A 57 5.62 7.86 -1.32
CA LEU A 57 5.45 6.51 -0.80
C LEU A 57 6.72 5.71 -1.09
N ARG A 58 7.24 5.01 -0.08
CA ARG A 58 8.44 4.18 -0.20
C ARG A 58 8.07 2.71 -0.04
N ARG A 59 8.65 1.86 -0.89
CA ARG A 59 8.65 0.42 -0.67
C ARG A 59 9.55 0.14 0.53
N LEU A 60 9.01 -0.55 1.52
CA LEU A 60 9.76 -1.05 2.66
C LEU A 60 10.30 -2.45 2.35
N SER A 61 11.38 -2.83 3.04
CA SER A 61 11.96 -4.17 2.91
C SER A 61 11.00 -5.24 3.45
N LEU A 62 11.10 -6.47 2.95
CA LEU A 62 10.16 -7.56 3.29
C LEU A 62 10.27 -8.04 4.75
N ASP A 63 11.36 -7.73 5.46
CA ASP A 63 11.49 -7.94 6.90
C ASP A 63 10.55 -7.01 7.71
N ARG A 64 10.12 -5.89 7.13
CA ARG A 64 9.15 -4.95 7.73
C ARG A 64 7.71 -5.43 7.69
N ILE A 65 7.44 -6.59 7.08
CA ILE A 65 6.12 -7.22 7.18
C ILE A 65 5.94 -7.72 8.62
N ASP A 66 4.93 -7.17 9.30
CA ASP A 66 4.60 -7.54 10.68
C ASP A 66 4.26 -9.02 10.78
N ILE A 67 4.68 -9.63 11.88
CA ILE A 67 4.51 -11.08 12.12
C ILE A 67 3.05 -11.52 12.03
N ARG A 68 2.10 -10.66 12.41
CA ARG A 68 0.66 -10.94 12.30
C ARG A 68 0.22 -11.15 10.86
N PHE A 69 0.86 -10.48 9.90
CA PHE A 69 0.48 -10.52 8.48
C PHE A 69 1.32 -11.49 7.66
N ARG A 70 2.54 -11.80 8.10
CA ARG A 70 3.52 -12.60 7.34
C ARG A 70 2.95 -13.90 6.77
N ALA A 71 2.35 -14.74 7.61
CA ALA A 71 1.81 -16.03 7.17
C ALA A 71 0.70 -15.88 6.11
N ARG A 72 -0.18 -14.89 6.26
CA ARG A 72 -1.26 -14.63 5.31
C ARG A 72 -0.75 -14.02 4.00
N TRP A 73 0.28 -13.18 4.07
CA TRP A 73 0.95 -12.60 2.91
C TRP A 73 1.63 -13.69 2.08
N GLU A 74 2.44 -14.54 2.72
CA GLU A 74 3.16 -15.64 2.05
C GLU A 74 2.19 -16.64 1.40
N SER A 75 1.19 -17.12 2.16
CA SER A 75 0.20 -18.07 1.66
C SER A 75 -0.74 -17.50 0.59
N GLY A 76 -0.96 -16.19 0.58
CA GLY A 76 -1.81 -15.52 -0.41
C GLY A 76 -1.10 -15.11 -1.70
N GLY A 77 0.14 -15.56 -1.92
CA GLY A 77 0.91 -15.30 -3.13
C GLY A 77 2.00 -14.22 -2.99
N GLY A 78 2.18 -13.67 -1.80
CA GLY A 78 3.32 -12.84 -1.42
C GLY A 78 3.55 -11.66 -2.35
N LEU A 79 4.80 -11.50 -2.78
CA LEU A 79 5.25 -10.38 -3.60
C LEU A 79 4.49 -10.28 -4.93
N ASP A 80 4.16 -11.42 -5.55
CA ASP A 80 3.50 -11.46 -6.86
C ASP A 80 2.05 -10.96 -6.81
N ILE A 81 1.37 -11.10 -5.67
CA ILE A 81 -0.03 -10.72 -5.51
C ILE A 81 -0.18 -9.40 -4.76
N TYR A 82 0.50 -9.25 -3.63
CA TYR A 82 0.32 -8.10 -2.74
C TYR A 82 1.37 -7.01 -2.90
N GLY A 83 2.55 -7.36 -3.42
CA GLY A 83 3.67 -6.44 -3.57
C GLY A 83 4.43 -6.18 -2.27
N PHE A 84 5.26 -5.13 -2.30
CA PHE A 84 6.05 -4.69 -1.16
C PHE A 84 5.18 -4.00 -0.09
N PRO A 85 5.55 -4.09 1.20
CA PRO A 85 4.97 -3.23 2.23
C PRO A 85 5.29 -1.75 1.95
N LEU A 86 4.35 -0.88 2.30
CA LEU A 86 4.45 0.58 2.12
C LEU A 86 4.36 1.35 3.44
N SER A 87 3.99 0.68 4.51
CA SER A 87 3.89 1.26 5.85
C SER A 87 4.37 0.25 6.88
N ASP A 88 4.75 0.74 8.06
CA ASP A 88 4.66 -0.07 9.28
C ASP A 88 3.20 -0.34 9.65
N VAL A 89 2.99 -1.07 10.74
CA VAL A 89 1.65 -1.27 11.26
C VAL A 89 1.11 0.01 11.87
N ILE A 90 -0.11 0.34 11.47
CA ILE A 90 -0.91 1.42 12.02
C ILE A 90 -2.03 0.81 12.84
N VAL A 91 -2.20 1.24 14.08
CA VAL A 91 -3.35 0.82 14.90
C VAL A 91 -4.46 1.84 14.74
N LEU A 92 -5.57 1.41 14.13
CA LEU A 92 -6.75 2.24 13.93
C LEU A 92 -7.56 2.35 15.22
N PRO A 93 -8.41 3.40 15.35
CA PRO A 93 -9.43 3.45 16.40
C PRO A 93 -10.25 2.16 16.43
N GLY A 94 -10.41 1.57 17.62
CA GLY A 94 -11.03 0.25 17.78
C GLY A 94 -10.05 -0.93 17.83
N GLY A 95 -8.74 -0.68 17.73
CA GLY A 95 -7.69 -1.67 17.97
C GLY A 95 -7.39 -2.59 16.78
N ILE A 96 -8.02 -2.35 15.62
CA ILE A 96 -7.67 -3.02 14.37
C ILE A 96 -6.28 -2.54 13.96
N SER A 97 -5.37 -3.48 13.73
CA SER A 97 -4.04 -3.15 13.22
C SER A 97 -4.03 -3.34 11.72
N VAL A 98 -3.47 -2.39 10.98
CA VAL A 98 -3.41 -2.43 9.52
C VAL A 98 -2.01 -2.22 9.00
N GLN A 99 -1.65 -2.90 7.90
CA GLN A 99 -0.44 -2.64 7.16
C GLN A 99 -0.76 -2.51 5.67
N TYR A 100 -0.24 -1.46 5.05
CA TYR A 100 -0.42 -1.19 3.64
C TYR A 100 0.69 -1.82 2.82
N PHE A 101 0.30 -2.40 1.69
CA PHE A 101 1.17 -2.95 0.65
C PHE A 101 0.82 -2.27 -0.67
N GLU A 102 1.62 -2.48 -1.72
CA GLU A 102 1.33 -1.90 -3.04
C GLU A 102 -0.10 -2.15 -3.53
N ARG A 103 -0.60 -3.37 -3.30
CA ARG A 103 -1.85 -3.84 -3.93
C ARG A 103 -2.96 -4.19 -2.92
N ALA A 104 -2.70 -4.11 -1.63
CA ALA A 104 -3.64 -4.51 -0.59
C ALA A 104 -3.39 -3.80 0.75
N ARG A 105 -4.40 -3.78 1.62
CA ARG A 105 -4.28 -3.48 3.06
C ARG A 105 -4.62 -4.73 3.83
N PHE A 106 -3.70 -5.17 4.68
CA PHE A 106 -3.94 -6.28 5.60
C PHE A 106 -4.50 -5.72 6.90
N GLU A 107 -5.49 -6.41 7.47
CA GLU A 107 -6.19 -5.99 8.67
C GLU A 107 -6.21 -7.12 9.68
N TYR A 108 -5.64 -6.88 10.85
CA TYR A 108 -5.69 -7.79 12.00
C TYR A 108 -6.85 -7.36 12.89
N HIS A 109 -7.78 -8.29 13.11
CA HIS A 109 -8.97 -8.09 13.93
C HIS A 109 -8.84 -8.87 15.26
N PRO A 110 -8.49 -8.21 16.38
CA PRO A 110 -8.33 -8.88 17.66
C PRO A 110 -9.60 -9.63 18.11
N ALA A 111 -10.78 -9.13 17.74
CA ALA A 111 -12.06 -9.78 18.05
C ALA A 111 -12.26 -11.14 17.36
N LEU A 112 -11.43 -11.46 16.36
CA LEU A 112 -11.47 -12.72 15.60
C LEU A 112 -10.28 -13.63 15.92
N GLU A 113 -9.53 -13.33 16.98
CA GLU A 113 -8.37 -14.11 17.40
C GLU A 113 -8.73 -15.58 17.62
N GLY A 114 -7.87 -16.48 17.14
CA GLY A 114 -8.11 -17.93 17.13
C GLY A 114 -8.96 -18.44 15.96
N THR A 115 -9.41 -17.58 15.04
CA THR A 115 -10.10 -17.97 13.80
C THR A 115 -9.21 -17.79 12.57
N GLU A 116 -9.59 -18.41 11.45
CA GLU A 116 -8.94 -18.17 10.15
C GLU A 116 -9.18 -16.74 9.60
N PHE A 117 -10.15 -16.01 10.16
CA PHE A 117 -10.53 -14.66 9.77
C PHE A 117 -9.85 -13.58 10.60
N VAL A 118 -8.89 -13.94 11.46
CA VAL A 118 -8.14 -12.98 12.27
C VAL A 118 -7.38 -11.96 11.42
N VAL A 119 -6.94 -12.36 10.22
CA VAL A 119 -6.34 -11.46 9.22
C VAL A 119 -7.20 -11.45 7.96
N LEU A 120 -7.71 -10.27 7.62
CA LEU A 120 -8.48 -10.02 6.41
C LEU A 120 -7.76 -9.03 5.50
N LEU A 121 -8.21 -8.95 4.25
CA LEU A 121 -7.85 -7.85 3.36
C LEU A 121 -8.97 -6.82 3.34
N GLY A 122 -8.58 -5.55 3.39
CA GLY A 122 -9.49 -4.41 3.34
C GLY A 122 -10.30 -4.37 2.04
N LEU A 123 -11.49 -3.80 2.10
CA LEU A 123 -12.42 -3.68 0.97
C LEU A 123 -12.08 -2.46 0.11
N LEU A 124 -10.83 -2.40 -0.37
CA LEU A 124 -10.25 -1.17 -0.93
C LEU A 124 -11.05 -0.57 -2.08
N SER A 125 -11.61 -1.40 -2.96
CA SER A 125 -12.39 -0.87 -4.09
C SER A 125 -13.76 -0.32 -3.66
N VAL A 126 -14.33 -0.87 -2.58
CA VAL A 126 -15.57 -0.36 -1.97
C VAL A 126 -15.29 0.97 -1.26
N GLU A 127 -14.20 1.05 -0.49
CA GLU A 127 -13.75 2.27 0.18
C GLU A 127 -13.47 3.40 -0.81
N LEU A 128 -12.92 3.06 -1.97
CA LEU A 128 -12.68 3.98 -3.08
C LEU A 128 -13.92 4.21 -3.96
N GLY A 129 -15.11 3.76 -3.56
CA GLY A 129 -16.35 4.11 -4.26
C GLY A 129 -16.50 3.55 -5.68
N TYR A 130 -15.78 2.47 -6.03
CA TYR A 130 -15.88 1.83 -7.36
C TYR A 130 -17.08 0.88 -7.52
N THR A 131 -18.03 0.89 -6.57
CA THR A 131 -19.21 0.03 -6.66
C THR A 131 -20.20 0.56 -7.70
N GLU A 132 -20.50 -0.26 -8.70
CA GLU A 132 -21.47 0.03 -9.74
C GLU A 132 -22.86 -0.53 -9.40
N PRO A 133 -23.95 0.05 -9.94
CA PRO A 133 -25.29 -0.52 -9.81
C PRO A 133 -25.34 -1.97 -10.34
N PRO A 134 -26.13 -2.86 -9.70
CA PRO A 134 -26.24 -4.26 -10.12
C PRO A 134 -26.84 -4.37 -11.52
N VAL A 135 -26.38 -5.35 -12.28
CA VAL A 135 -26.93 -5.70 -13.60
C VAL A 135 -27.73 -7.00 -13.54
N ALA A 136 -28.65 -7.21 -14.47
CA ALA A 136 -29.42 -8.45 -14.53
C ALA A 136 -28.51 -9.66 -14.81
N PRO A 137 -28.81 -10.85 -14.25
CA PRO A 137 -28.05 -12.05 -14.55
C PRO A 137 -28.13 -12.38 -16.04
N PRO A 138 -27.04 -12.87 -16.66
CA PRO A 138 -27.04 -13.25 -18.07
C PRO A 138 -27.98 -14.44 -18.31
N ASP A 139 -28.58 -14.50 -19.50
CA ASP A 139 -29.46 -15.60 -19.90
C ASP A 139 -28.69 -16.90 -20.16
N ASP A 140 -27.45 -16.79 -20.64
CA ASP A 140 -26.57 -17.92 -20.89
C ASP A 140 -26.18 -18.61 -19.56
N PRO A 141 -26.51 -19.90 -19.37
CA PRO A 141 -26.09 -20.66 -18.19
C PRO A 141 -24.57 -20.66 -17.96
N ASP A 142 -23.77 -20.70 -19.02
CA ASP A 142 -22.30 -20.78 -18.93
C ASP A 142 -21.68 -19.44 -18.48
N GLU A 143 -22.37 -18.33 -18.71
CA GLU A 143 -22.00 -17.03 -18.12
C GLU A 143 -22.57 -16.86 -16.72
N ARG A 144 -23.78 -17.36 -16.48
CA ARG A 144 -24.49 -17.22 -15.20
C ARG A 144 -23.77 -17.88 -14.04
N VAL A 145 -22.98 -18.93 -14.26
CA VAL A 145 -22.15 -19.54 -13.20
C VAL A 145 -21.07 -18.60 -12.66
N TRP A 146 -20.75 -17.52 -13.38
CA TRP A 146 -19.78 -16.50 -12.96
C TRP A 146 -20.45 -15.22 -12.45
N TYR A 147 -21.78 -15.21 -12.36
CA TYR A 147 -22.58 -14.12 -11.81
C TYR A 147 -22.82 -14.33 -10.32
N PHE A 148 -22.64 -13.27 -9.55
CA PHE A 148 -22.84 -13.24 -8.10
C PHE A 148 -24.08 -12.43 -7.77
N PHE A 149 -25.06 -13.06 -7.12
CA PHE A 149 -26.32 -12.40 -6.75
C PHE A 149 -26.16 -11.40 -5.62
N GLU A 150 -25.12 -11.58 -4.79
CA GLU A 150 -24.76 -10.73 -3.67
C GLU A 150 -24.47 -9.29 -4.11
N THR A 151 -23.83 -9.13 -5.26
CA THR A 151 -23.44 -7.82 -5.81
C THR A 151 -24.11 -7.49 -7.14
N GLY A 152 -24.70 -8.48 -7.80
CA GLY A 152 -25.35 -8.33 -9.09
C GLY A 152 -24.38 -8.18 -10.26
N HIS A 153 -23.20 -8.79 -10.17
CA HIS A 153 -22.12 -8.65 -11.15
C HIS A 153 -21.50 -10.00 -11.51
N LEU A 154 -20.89 -10.08 -12.70
CA LEU A 154 -20.19 -11.27 -13.16
C LEU A 154 -18.68 -11.04 -13.30
N ILE A 155 -17.91 -12.11 -13.15
CA ILE A 155 -16.46 -12.10 -13.43
C ILE A 155 -16.23 -12.21 -14.94
N ASP A 156 -15.51 -11.24 -15.51
CA ASP A 156 -15.10 -11.28 -16.92
C ASP A 156 -14.23 -12.50 -17.20
N VAL A 157 -14.41 -13.09 -18.37
CA VAL A 157 -13.77 -14.36 -18.76
C VAL A 157 -12.26 -14.36 -18.58
N ARG A 158 -11.61 -13.21 -18.78
CA ARG A 158 -10.16 -13.06 -18.67
C ARG A 158 -9.64 -13.22 -17.24
N PHE A 159 -10.49 -12.99 -16.23
CA PHE A 159 -10.11 -13.03 -14.82
C PHE A 159 -10.49 -14.35 -14.13
N ARG A 160 -11.39 -15.15 -14.71
CA ARG A 160 -11.96 -16.35 -14.07
C ARG A 160 -10.90 -17.34 -13.56
N THR A 161 -9.93 -17.70 -14.40
CA THR A 161 -8.84 -18.63 -14.03
C THR A 161 -7.95 -18.02 -12.95
N PHE A 162 -7.58 -16.74 -13.09
CA PHE A 162 -6.75 -16.07 -12.10
C PHE A 162 -7.46 -15.98 -10.74
N TRP A 163 -8.71 -15.53 -10.74
CA TRP A 163 -9.53 -15.38 -9.54
C TRP A 163 -9.65 -16.71 -8.80
N THR A 164 -10.00 -17.79 -9.51
CA THR A 164 -10.17 -19.12 -8.89
C THR A 164 -8.88 -19.73 -8.37
N THR A 165 -7.75 -19.53 -9.05
CA THR A 165 -6.47 -20.19 -8.70
C THR A 165 -5.59 -19.38 -7.74
N ARG A 166 -5.79 -18.07 -7.60
CA ARG A 166 -4.92 -17.18 -6.81
C ARG A 166 -5.50 -16.72 -5.48
N GLY A 167 -6.69 -17.19 -5.10
CA GLY A 167 -7.22 -16.95 -3.75
C GLY A 167 -8.72 -16.71 -3.68
N GLY A 168 -9.41 -16.54 -4.82
CA GLY A 168 -10.86 -16.49 -4.93
C GLY A 168 -11.52 -15.46 -4.02
N LEU A 169 -12.71 -15.81 -3.54
CA LEU A 169 -13.56 -14.95 -2.72
C LEU A 169 -12.84 -14.41 -1.46
N PRO A 170 -12.10 -15.23 -0.67
CA PRO A 170 -11.40 -14.72 0.53
C PRO A 170 -10.32 -13.66 0.25
N SER A 171 -9.74 -13.66 -0.96
CA SER A 171 -8.65 -12.73 -1.30
C SER A 171 -9.12 -11.53 -2.11
N PHE A 172 -10.04 -11.74 -3.05
CA PHE A 172 -10.45 -10.71 -4.00
C PHE A 172 -11.83 -10.14 -3.72
N GLY A 173 -12.70 -10.92 -3.07
CA GLY A 173 -14.11 -10.57 -2.89
C GLY A 173 -14.96 -10.77 -4.14
N TYR A 174 -16.20 -10.32 -4.06
CA TYR A 174 -17.15 -10.33 -5.17
C TYR A 174 -16.79 -9.27 -6.23
N PRO A 175 -17.13 -9.48 -7.51
CA PRO A 175 -17.09 -8.39 -8.50
C PRO A 175 -18.08 -7.30 -8.08
N ILE A 176 -17.70 -6.03 -8.24
CA ILE A 176 -18.54 -4.88 -7.86
C ILE A 176 -18.83 -3.95 -9.05
N GLY A 177 -18.47 -4.38 -10.26
CA GLY A 177 -18.72 -3.65 -11.50
C GLY A 177 -18.35 -4.47 -12.73
N ALA A 178 -18.72 -3.94 -13.90
CA ALA A 178 -18.39 -4.53 -15.18
C ALA A 178 -16.89 -4.38 -15.51
N ALA A 179 -16.36 -5.28 -16.34
CA ALA A 179 -15.03 -5.09 -16.89
C ALA A 179 -15.06 -4.03 -18.00
N PHE A 180 -14.02 -3.20 -18.07
CA PHE A 180 -13.86 -2.16 -19.09
C PHE A 180 -12.43 -2.09 -19.61
N ILE A 181 -12.21 -1.44 -20.74
CA ILE A 181 -10.88 -1.23 -21.32
C ILE A 181 -10.38 0.16 -20.93
N ASP A 182 -9.18 0.25 -20.37
CA ASP A 182 -8.55 1.53 -20.03
C ASP A 182 -7.89 2.19 -21.26
N ALA A 183 -7.37 3.40 -21.09
CA ALA A 183 -6.70 4.14 -22.16
C ALA A 183 -5.43 3.44 -22.72
N ASN A 184 -4.85 2.52 -21.96
CA ASN A 184 -3.66 1.75 -22.33
C ASN A 184 -4.02 0.41 -23.00
N GLY A 185 -5.31 0.11 -23.17
CA GLY A 185 -5.78 -1.15 -23.75
C GLY A 185 -5.84 -2.32 -22.78
N ARG A 186 -5.64 -2.09 -21.48
CA ARG A 186 -5.79 -3.10 -20.44
C ARG A 186 -7.27 -3.33 -20.16
N VAL A 187 -7.65 -4.58 -19.88
CA VAL A 187 -8.99 -4.86 -19.35
C VAL A 187 -8.92 -4.75 -17.84
N ILE A 188 -9.83 -4.02 -17.24
CA ILE A 188 -9.88 -3.73 -15.81
C ILE A 188 -11.20 -4.23 -15.25
N GLN A 189 -11.18 -4.88 -14.10
CA GLN A 189 -12.40 -5.15 -13.32
C GLN A 189 -12.16 -4.92 -11.82
N TYR A 190 -13.12 -4.26 -11.19
CA TYR A 190 -13.13 -4.04 -9.74
C TYR A 190 -13.85 -5.17 -9.01
N PHE A 191 -13.21 -5.63 -7.94
CA PHE A 191 -13.73 -6.55 -6.95
C PHE A 191 -13.69 -5.85 -5.59
N GLU A 192 -14.43 -6.34 -4.60
CA GLU A 192 -14.53 -5.65 -3.30
C GLU A 192 -13.17 -5.25 -2.71
N ARG A 193 -12.17 -6.13 -2.78
CA ARG A 193 -10.85 -5.94 -2.15
C ARG A 193 -9.77 -5.45 -3.10
N VAL A 194 -9.90 -5.73 -4.40
CA VAL A 194 -8.83 -5.54 -5.37
C VAL A 194 -9.35 -5.07 -6.73
N ARG A 195 -8.46 -4.47 -7.52
CA ARG A 195 -8.64 -4.26 -8.97
C ARG A 195 -7.82 -5.30 -9.71
N LEU A 196 -8.43 -6.07 -10.61
CA LEU A 196 -7.68 -6.95 -11.52
C LEU A 196 -7.45 -6.26 -12.86
N GLU A 197 -6.24 -6.38 -13.37
CA GLU A 197 -5.79 -5.78 -14.63
C GLU A 197 -5.28 -6.89 -15.54
N TYR A 198 -5.88 -7.02 -16.73
CA TYR A 198 -5.41 -7.89 -17.80
C TYR A 198 -4.51 -7.07 -18.73
N HIS A 199 -3.30 -7.58 -18.96
CA HIS A 199 -2.24 -6.98 -19.75
C HIS A 199 -2.05 -7.76 -21.05
N PRO A 200 -2.65 -7.32 -22.18
CA PRO A 200 -2.52 -8.03 -23.46
C PRO A 200 -1.06 -8.19 -23.92
N GLU A 201 -0.19 -7.25 -23.55
CA GLU A 201 1.24 -7.29 -23.84
C GLU A 201 1.99 -8.41 -23.12
N LEU A 202 1.38 -9.00 -22.08
CA LEU A 202 1.91 -10.11 -21.28
C LEU A 202 1.19 -11.44 -21.55
N GLU A 203 0.37 -11.51 -22.61
CA GLU A 203 -0.39 -12.71 -22.96
C GLU A 203 0.53 -13.94 -23.13
N GLY A 204 0.08 -15.07 -22.59
CA GLY A 204 0.87 -16.31 -22.54
C GLY A 204 1.85 -16.41 -21.36
N THR A 205 1.96 -15.38 -20.52
CA THR A 205 2.79 -15.40 -19.29
C THR A 205 1.96 -15.58 -18.03
N ALA A 206 2.62 -15.91 -16.92
CA ALA A 206 1.98 -15.94 -15.60
C ALA A 206 1.57 -14.55 -15.07
N TYR A 207 2.02 -13.48 -15.72
CA TYR A 207 1.83 -12.08 -15.30
C TYR A 207 0.78 -11.35 -16.14
N VAL A 208 0.04 -12.07 -17.00
CA VAL A 208 -1.01 -11.52 -17.86
C VAL A 208 -2.15 -10.87 -17.05
N VAL A 209 -2.41 -11.37 -15.84
CA VAL A 209 -3.32 -10.73 -14.88
C VAL A 209 -2.51 -10.29 -13.67
N GLN A 210 -2.70 -9.04 -13.26
CA GLN A 210 -2.06 -8.43 -12.10
C GLN A 210 -3.11 -7.73 -11.24
N LEU A 211 -2.79 -7.55 -9.96
CA LEU A 211 -3.57 -6.67 -9.09
C LEU A 211 -3.08 -5.23 -9.28
N GLY A 212 -4.04 -4.31 -9.36
CA GLY A 212 -3.79 -2.86 -9.38
C GLY A 212 -3.29 -2.33 -8.04
N LEU A 213 -2.68 -1.15 -8.06
CA LEU A 213 -2.00 -0.51 -6.92
C LEU A 213 -2.97 0.14 -5.91
N LEU A 214 -4.07 -0.54 -5.56
CA LEU A 214 -5.09 0.04 -4.68
C LEU A 214 -4.59 0.29 -3.25
N GLY A 215 -3.58 -0.45 -2.80
CA GLY A 215 -3.01 -0.22 -1.48
C GLY A 215 -2.23 1.10 -1.42
N GLU A 216 -1.55 1.50 -2.51
CA GLU A 216 -0.97 2.84 -2.66
C GLU A 216 -2.07 3.92 -2.64
N ASP A 217 -3.13 3.73 -3.43
CA ASP A 217 -4.23 4.69 -3.55
C ASP A 217 -4.91 4.95 -2.19
N VAL A 218 -5.18 3.90 -1.42
CA VAL A 218 -5.81 4.03 -0.08
C VAL A 218 -4.84 4.55 0.97
N LEU A 219 -3.56 4.13 0.96
CA LEU A 219 -2.56 4.69 1.87
C LEU A 219 -2.41 6.20 1.68
N LEU A 220 -2.40 6.67 0.42
CA LEU A 220 -2.33 8.08 0.12
C LEU A 220 -3.52 8.85 0.71
N LEU A 221 -4.74 8.33 0.56
CA LEU A 221 -5.93 8.93 1.17
C LEU A 221 -5.85 8.94 2.69
N PHE A 222 -5.34 7.85 3.27
CA PHE A 222 -5.13 7.78 4.71
C PHE A 222 -4.19 8.89 5.19
N ILE A 223 -3.06 9.11 4.51
CA ILE A 223 -2.10 10.17 4.82
C ILE A 223 -2.74 11.55 4.71
N ILE A 224 -3.45 11.81 3.61
CA ILE A 224 -4.08 13.12 3.36
C ILE A 224 -5.14 13.43 4.43
N ASN A 225 -5.90 12.43 4.86
CA ASN A 225 -6.94 12.59 5.89
C ASN A 225 -6.38 12.57 7.32
N ASN A 226 -5.14 12.11 7.52
CA ASN A 226 -4.49 11.99 8.83
C ASN A 226 -3.06 12.55 8.77
N PRO A 227 -2.88 13.85 8.48
CA PRO A 227 -1.56 14.44 8.27
C PRO A 227 -0.66 14.34 9.51
N ASP A 228 -1.25 14.32 10.71
CA ASP A 228 -0.51 14.21 11.97
C ASP A 228 -0.04 12.77 12.28
N ILE A 229 -0.70 11.76 11.72
CA ILE A 229 -0.33 10.34 11.90
C ILE A 229 0.88 9.97 11.03
N VAL A 230 1.09 10.70 9.92
CA VAL A 230 2.12 10.39 8.92
C VAL A 230 3.00 11.61 8.68
N ILE A 231 3.61 12.12 9.75
CA ILE A 231 4.89 12.80 9.61
C ILE A 231 5.95 11.70 9.72
N ILE A 232 6.27 11.07 8.57
CA ILE A 232 7.50 10.29 8.44
C ILE A 232 8.62 11.31 8.68
N ARG A 233 9.08 11.43 9.93
CA ARG A 233 10.34 12.10 10.21
C ARG A 233 11.39 11.19 9.59
N ASP A 234 11.98 11.62 8.48
CA ASP A 234 13.33 11.20 8.12
C ASP A 234 14.19 11.60 9.34
N ASN A 235 14.36 10.66 10.27
CA ASN A 235 15.23 10.74 11.43
C ASN A 235 16.23 9.56 11.39
N ASP A 236 16.57 9.15 10.17
CA ASP A 236 17.66 8.21 9.90
C ASP A 236 18.92 8.96 9.40
N ASP A 237 19.00 10.28 9.64
CA ASP A 237 20.25 11.07 9.47
C ASP A 237 21.01 11.23 10.81
N ASP A 238 20.61 10.53 11.89
CA ASP A 238 21.36 10.49 13.16
C ASP A 238 22.43 9.37 13.12
N ASP A 239 23.19 9.27 12.02
CA ASP A 239 24.55 8.74 12.09
C ASP A 239 25.42 9.90 12.58
N ASP A 240 25.42 10.06 13.91
CA ASP A 240 26.44 10.75 14.68
C ASP A 240 27.80 10.07 14.41
N ASP A 241 28.41 10.35 13.26
CA ASP A 241 29.85 10.24 13.04
C ASP A 241 30.48 11.64 13.27
N ASP A 242 30.17 12.26 14.42
CA ASP A 242 30.96 13.34 15.02
C ASP A 242 32.03 12.69 15.92
N ASP A 243 32.98 11.97 15.32
CA ASP A 243 34.23 11.53 15.96
C ASP A 243 35.40 11.98 15.07
N ASP A 244 35.44 13.27 14.72
CA ASP A 244 36.64 13.97 14.28
C ASP A 244 36.60 15.37 14.92
N ASP A 245 37.32 15.53 16.03
CA ASP A 245 38.16 16.71 16.26
C ASP A 245 39.22 16.35 17.32
N ASP A 246 40.40 16.09 16.75
CA ASP A 246 41.73 16.40 17.24
C ASP A 246 41.84 17.49 18.31
N ASP A 247 42.83 17.32 19.19
CA ASP A 247 43.82 18.32 19.61
C ASP A 247 44.36 17.87 20.98
N ASP A 248 45.52 17.20 21.03
CA ASP A 248 46.87 17.78 20.95
C ASP A 248 47.41 18.21 22.31
N ASP A 249 48.71 17.96 22.43
CA ASP A 249 49.69 18.65 23.26
C ASP A 249 49.87 18.19 24.72
N ASP A 250 50.90 17.35 24.83
CA ASP A 250 52.20 17.77 25.38
C ASP A 250 52.48 17.62 26.88
N ASP A 251 53.61 16.95 27.05
CA ASP A 251 54.74 17.38 27.87
C ASP A 251 54.81 16.96 29.34
N ASP A 252 55.90 16.21 29.54
CA ASP A 252 56.95 16.50 30.51
C ASP A 252 56.96 15.71 31.82
N ASP A 253 57.97 14.85 31.83
CA ASP A 253 59.10 14.93 32.74
C ASP A 253 59.13 14.01 33.97
N ASP A 254 60.17 13.17 33.87
CA ASP A 254 61.24 13.02 34.85
C ASP A 254 61.09 12.00 35.98
N ASP A 255 62.06 11.08 35.90
CA ASP A 255 63.00 10.74 36.96
C ASP A 255 62.45 10.08 38.23
N ASP A 256 62.82 8.83 38.45
CA ASP A 256 64.04 8.55 39.21
C ASP A 256 64.24 7.04 39.43
N ASP A 257 65.51 6.69 39.31
CA ASP A 257 66.28 5.56 39.84
C ASP A 257 65.69 4.78 41.03
N ASP A 258 65.91 3.46 41.04
CA ASP A 258 66.81 2.82 42.02
C ASP A 258 66.79 1.28 41.89
N ASP A 259 67.98 0.76 41.58
CA ASP A 259 68.72 -0.32 42.26
C ASP A 259 68.15 -1.75 42.47
N ASP A 260 69.01 -2.68 42.03
CA ASP A 260 69.49 -3.88 42.73
C ASP A 260 68.48 -4.96 43.19
N ASP A 261 68.61 -6.16 42.64
CA ASP A 261 69.41 -7.23 43.28
C ASP A 261 69.28 -8.59 42.55
N ASP A 262 70.33 -9.38 42.73
CA ASP A 262 70.72 -10.65 42.15
C ASP A 262 69.80 -11.89 42.37
N ASP A 263 70.21 -12.97 41.68
CA ASP A 263 70.00 -14.42 41.91
C ASP A 263 68.80 -15.12 41.24
N ASP A 264 69.01 -15.77 40.08
CA ASP A 264 69.48 -17.18 39.94
C ASP A 264 69.65 -17.60 38.45
#